data_AF-Q2P9T3-F1
#
_entry.id   AF-Q2P9T3-F1
#
_cell.length_a   1.000
_cell.length_b   1.000
_cell.length_c   1.000
_cell.angle_alpha   90.00
_cell.angle_beta   90.00
_cell.angle_gamma   90.00
#
_symmetry.space_group_name_H-M   'P 1'
#
loop_
_entity.id
_entity.type
_entity.pdbx_description
1 polymer ?
#
loop_
_entity_poly.entity_id
_entity_poly.type
_entity_poly.pdbx_seq_one_letter_code
_entity_poly.pdbx_strand_id
1 'polypeptide(L)' 'MSSSLNKDIINNCNTIVSYNLSWNEAKSKFNISDPDLQRIYIRYIICLHGFKKAKKLLAYD' A
#
# COMPACT_ATOMS: atom_id res chain seq x y z
N MET A 1 -18.31 -8.03 1.12
CA MET A 1 -17.16 -7.18 1.50
C MET A 1 -17.54 -5.73 1.25
N SER A 2 -17.52 -4.87 2.28
CA SER A 2 -18.06 -3.51 2.20
C SER A 2 -17.28 -2.65 1.20
N SER A 3 -18.01 -1.91 0.37
CA SER A 3 -17.45 -0.97 -0.62
C SER A 3 -16.60 0.15 0.02
N SER A 4 -16.78 0.41 1.31
CA SER A 4 -15.97 1.35 2.09
C SER A 4 -14.52 0.90 2.24
N LEU A 5 -14.30 -0.37 2.62
CA LEU A 5 -12.96 -0.91 2.85
C LEU A 5 -12.11 -0.84 1.57
N ASN A 6 -12.69 -1.16 0.42
CA ASN A 6 -12.00 -1.08 -0.86
C ASN A 6 -11.63 0.36 -1.24
N LYS A 7 -12.51 1.34 -0.97
CA LYS A 7 -12.22 2.77 -1.22
C LYS A 7 -11.07 3.27 -0.35
N ASP A 8 -11.04 2.88 0.91
CA ASP A 8 -9.99 3.29 1.84
C ASP A 8 -8.63 2.72 1.42
N ILE A 9 -8.56 1.44 1.03
CA ILE A 9 -7.33 0.82 0.54
C ILE A 9 -6.82 1.53 -0.72
N ILE A 10 -7.70 1.88 -1.66
CA ILE A 10 -7.31 2.61 -2.88
C ILE A 10 -6.75 4.00 -2.53
N ASN A 11 -7.44 4.75 -1.68
CA ASN A 11 -6.99 6.09 -1.25
C ASN A 11 -5.65 6.03 -0.51
N ASN A 12 -5.48 5.04 0.36
CA ASN A 12 -4.24 4.85 1.09
C ASN A 12 -3.09 4.46 0.15
N CYS A 13 -3.32 3.58 -0.82
CA CYS A 13 -2.30 3.22 -1.83
C CYS A 13 -1.87 4.43 -2.67
N ASN A 14 -2.83 5.23 -3.15
CA ASN A 14 -2.53 6.46 -3.88
C ASN A 14 -1.71 7.44 -3.02
N THR A 15 -2.01 7.53 -1.73
CA THR A 15 -1.26 8.37 -0.77
C THR A 15 0.16 7.85 -0.58
N ILE A 16 0.35 6.55 -0.37
CA ILE A 16 1.67 5.91 -0.24
C ILE A 16 2.56 6.27 -1.44
N VAL A 17 2.02 6.14 -2.65
CA VAL A 17 2.79 6.38 -3.87
C VAL A 17 3.05 7.87 -4.12
N SER A 18 2.04 8.73 -3.92
CA SER A 18 2.15 10.18 -4.16
C SER A 18 3.15 10.83 -3.21
N TYR A 19 3.17 10.40 -1.95
CA TYR A 19 4.08 10.90 -0.92
C TYR A 19 5.40 10.10 -0.88
N ASN A 20 5.54 9.09 -1.74
CA ASN A 20 6.71 8.23 -1.83
C ASN A 20 7.10 7.61 -0.48
N LEU A 21 6.10 7.23 0.33
CA LEU A 21 6.28 6.65 1.66
C LEU A 21 6.97 5.30 1.54
N SER A 22 7.96 5.05 2.39
CA SER A 22 8.51 3.72 2.60
C SER A 22 7.43 2.77 3.13
N TRP A 23 7.63 1.46 2.95
CA TRP A 23 6.70 0.47 3.45
C TRP A 23 6.55 0.51 4.98
N ASN A 24 7.60 0.85 5.72
CA ASN A 24 7.53 0.98 7.18
C ASN A 24 6.69 2.18 7.62
N GLU A 25 6.84 3.33 6.94
CA GLU A 25 5.99 4.50 7.18
C GLU A 25 4.52 4.20 6.85
N ALA A 26 4.27 3.52 5.72
CA ALA A 26 2.93 3.12 5.33
C ALA A 26 2.27 2.18 6.36
N LYS A 27 2.98 1.14 6.81
CA LYS A 27 2.48 0.22 7.84
C LYS A 27 2.12 0.93 9.14
N SER A 28 2.98 1.83 9.61
CA SER A 28 2.74 2.60 10.82
C SER A 28 1.54 3.55 10.65
N LYS A 29 1.53 4.33 9.57
CA LYS A 29 0.51 5.36 9.31
C LYS A 29 -0.90 4.80 9.12
N PHE A 30 -1.03 3.67 8.42
CA PHE A 30 -2.32 3.07 8.10
C PHE A 30 -2.63 1.82 8.95
N ASN A 31 -1.86 1.59 10.01
CA ASN A 31 -2.00 0.44 10.92
C ASN A 31 -2.10 -0.92 10.18
N ILE A 32 -1.22 -1.13 9.20
CA ILE A 32 -1.21 -2.33 8.35
C ILE A 32 -0.42 -3.45 9.05
N SER A 33 -0.97 -3.99 10.12
CA SER A 33 -0.36 -5.07 10.92
C SER A 33 -0.72 -6.46 10.40
N ASP A 34 -1.92 -6.62 9.83
CA ASP A 34 -2.41 -7.90 9.33
C ASP A 34 -1.68 -8.34 8.04
N PRO A 35 -1.11 -9.57 7.99
CA PRO A 35 -0.37 -10.06 6.82
C PRO A 35 -1.18 -10.16 5.53
N ASP A 36 -2.48 -10.44 5.62
CA ASP A 36 -3.34 -10.53 4.44
C ASP A 36 -3.69 -9.14 3.93
N LEU A 37 -3.91 -8.18 4.83
CA LEU A 37 -4.04 -6.77 4.50
C LEU A 37 -2.75 -6.23 3.84
N GLN A 38 -1.58 -6.57 4.36
CA GLN A 38 -0.30 -6.22 3.73
C GLN A 38 -0.22 -6.73 2.29
N ARG A 39 -0.59 -7.99 2.05
CA ARG A 39 -0.61 -8.58 0.70
C ARG A 39 -1.58 -7.86 -0.23
N ILE A 40 -2.74 -7.44 0.27
CA ILE A 40 -3.73 -6.67 -0.51
C ILE A 40 -3.14 -5.33 -0.92
N TYR A 41 -2.55 -4.57 0.01
CA TYR A 41 -1.92 -3.28 -0.31
C TYR A 41 -0.79 -3.41 -1.33
N ILE A 42 0.10 -4.39 -1.15
CA ILE A 42 1.20 -4.65 -2.10
C ILE A 42 0.65 -4.93 -3.50
N ARG A 43 -0.35 -5.82 -3.61
CA ARG A 43 -0.99 -6.12 -4.91
C ARG A 43 -1.61 -4.87 -5.54
N TYR A 44 -2.29 -4.04 -4.75
CA TYR A 44 -2.89 -2.80 -5.24
C TYR A 44 -1.85 -1.80 -5.73
N ILE A 45 -0.78 -1.58 -4.97
CA ILE A 45 0.32 -0.69 -5.38
C ILE A 45 0.93 -1.17 -6.70
N ILE A 46 1.13 -2.48 -6.87
CA ILE A 46 1.61 -3.08 -8.12
C ILE A 46 0.60 -2.85 -9.26
N CYS A 47 -0.69 -3.10 -9.05
CA CYS A 47 -1.73 -2.94 -10.06
C CYS A 47 -1.90 -1.48 -10.51
N LEU A 48 -1.83 -0.53 -9.57
CA LEU A 48 -2.08 0.89 -9.85
C LEU A 48 -0.86 1.61 -10.42
N HIS A 49 0.34 1.27 -9.95
CA HIS A 49 1.56 2.04 -10.25
C HIS A 49 2.69 1.22 -10.88
N GLY A 50 2.46 -0.07 -11.10
CA GLY A 50 3.40 -0.97 -11.73
C GLY A 50 4.51 -1.48 -10.81
N PHE A 51 5.13 -2.58 -11.23
CA PHE A 51 6.12 -3.31 -10.45
C PHE A 51 7.36 -2.47 -10.09
N LYS A 52 7.84 -1.61 -10.99
CA LYS A 52 9.04 -0.78 -10.75
C LYS A 52 8.85 0.19 -9.58
N LYS A 53 7.68 0.83 -9.49
CA LYS A 53 7.37 1.78 -8.41
C LYS A 53 7.14 1.04 -7.09
N ALA A 54 6.40 -0.07 -7.14
CA ALA A 54 6.19 -0.94 -5.98
C ALA A 54 7.52 -1.43 -5.39
N LYS A 55 8.44 -1.93 -6.22
CA LYS A 55 9.75 -2.42 -5.77
C LYS A 55 10.58 -1.36 -5.03
N LYS A 56 10.48 -0.08 -5.44
CA LYS A 56 11.18 1.02 -4.74
C LYS A 56 10.58 1.33 -3.37
N LEU A 57 9.25 1.28 -3.24
CA LEU A 57 8.54 1.58 -1.99
C LEU A 57 8.62 0.41 -1.00
N LEU A 58 8.67 -0.81 -1.52
CA LEU A 58 8.69 -2.08 -0.77
C LEU A 58 10.09 -2.63 -0.56
N ALA A 59 11.14 -1.93 -1.02
CA ALA A 59 12.51 -2.31 -0.70
C ALA A 59 12.65 -2.24 0.82
N TYR A 60 12.75 -3.41 1.44
CA TYR A 60 13.18 -3.55 2.82
C TYR A 60 14.66 -3.17 2.84
N ASP A 61 15.02 -2.17 3.65
CA ASP A 61 16.37 -2.15 4.23
C ASP A 61 16.56 -3.37 5.13
#